data_AF-A0A351D023-F1
#
_entry.id   AF-A0A351D023-F1
#
_cell.length_a   1.000
_cell.length_b   1.000
_cell.length_c   1.000
_cell.angle_alpha   90.00
_cell.angle_beta   90.00
_cell.angle_gamma   90.00
#
_symmetry.space_group_name_H-M   'P 1'
#
loop_
_entity.id
_entity.type
_entity.pdbx_description
1 polymer ?
#
loop_
_entity_poly.entity_id
_entity_poly.type
_entity_poly.pdbx_seq_one_letter_code
_entity_poly.pdbx_strand_id
1 'polypeptide(L)'
;MNRYLSVVILLLVSGLAQAHHSTLGFFNPEERAELEGVLTNITWRNPHIRFTMDVTAADGTTEEWKIEASALSVLKQRGLDQRFMKPGDQIKIYGHPSRHGEPEMWARNVLLPNGTEVLVATRSEAYFTVSTDGELLDSVFDDQIAENARASADGIFRVWSTVLNDRDSFPMFKGDYPLTAEAAQIKADWNPSSDQLLSCWEKGMPILMITPIPLEITRRGDDIVIVFEEDDTEREIHMNDDSPPEESSFLGYSRGHWDGDTLVIETTNINAPDFDDRGTPQTDNIQTTERLSLSEDEQRLNYSIAFNDPETFTEPFELNRYFIWRPEIAIGEWDCENQMDRI
;
A
#
# COMPACT_ATOMS: atom_id res chain seq x y z
N MET A 1 -31.88 49.82 17.70
CA MET A 1 -31.75 48.40 18.10
C MET A 1 -31.43 47.61 16.83
N ASN A 2 -30.17 47.63 16.41
CA ASN A 2 -29.73 47.01 15.15
C ASN A 2 -29.48 45.52 15.38
N ARG A 3 -30.25 44.66 14.70
CA ARG A 3 -30.03 43.22 14.68
C ARG A 3 -29.09 42.90 13.52
N TYR A 4 -27.86 42.53 13.83
CA TYR A 4 -26.94 41.94 12.86
C TYR A 4 -27.35 40.49 12.60
N LEU A 5 -27.58 40.17 11.33
CA LEU A 5 -27.86 38.82 10.84
C LEU A 5 -26.49 38.16 10.59
N SER A 6 -26.07 37.25 11.46
CA SER A 6 -24.84 36.46 11.26
C SER A 6 -25.13 35.36 10.24
N VAL A 7 -24.52 35.49 9.05
CA VAL A 7 -24.43 34.40 8.07
C VAL A 7 -23.34 33.45 8.55
N VAL A 8 -23.75 32.22 8.92
CA VAL A 8 -22.80 31.13 9.17
C VAL A 8 -22.48 30.51 7.83
N ILE A 9 -21.28 30.79 7.31
CA ILE A 9 -20.71 30.05 6.18
C ILE A 9 -20.23 28.71 6.74
N LEU A 10 -20.94 27.63 6.44
CA LEU A 10 -20.42 26.28 6.63
C LEU A 10 -19.31 26.07 5.60
N LEU A 11 -18.06 26.09 6.04
CA LEU A 11 -16.94 25.54 5.29
C LEU A 11 -17.07 24.01 5.31
N LEU A 12 -17.49 23.45 4.17
CA LEU A 12 -17.35 22.02 3.90
C LEU A 12 -15.86 21.71 3.81
N VAL A 13 -15.30 21.12 4.87
CA VAL A 13 -13.98 20.49 4.79
C VAL A 13 -14.19 19.16 4.07
N SER A 14 -13.91 19.14 2.78
CA SER A 14 -13.83 17.93 1.97
C SER A 14 -12.73 17.05 2.57
N GLY A 15 -13.08 15.96 3.24
CA GLY A 15 -12.12 14.95 3.63
C GLY A 15 -11.55 14.31 2.35
N LEU A 16 -10.27 14.54 2.06
CA LEU A 16 -9.60 13.89 0.95
C LEU A 16 -9.63 12.37 1.18
N ALA A 17 -10.35 11.66 0.30
CA ALA A 17 -10.36 10.21 0.25
C ALA A 17 -8.96 9.72 -0.14
N GLN A 18 -8.32 8.99 0.76
CA GLN A 18 -6.98 8.42 0.54
C GLN A 18 -7.10 7.04 -0.13
N ALA A 19 -6.50 6.90 -1.30
CA ALA A 19 -6.24 5.63 -1.97
C ALA A 19 -4.73 5.40 -2.08
N HIS A 20 -4.34 4.12 -2.26
CA HIS A 20 -2.97 3.63 -2.44
C HIS A 20 -2.81 3.06 -3.86
N HIS A 21 -1.84 3.59 -4.62
CA HIS A 21 -1.40 3.29 -6.00
C HIS A 21 -2.51 3.05 -7.05
N SER A 22 -3.39 4.05 -7.18
CA SER A 22 -4.25 4.34 -8.34
C SER A 22 -5.47 3.43 -8.62
N THR A 23 -6.28 3.16 -7.58
CA THR A 23 -7.71 2.84 -7.79
C THR A 23 -8.51 4.06 -8.29
N LEU A 24 -8.01 5.28 -8.03
CA LEU A 24 -8.70 6.54 -8.36
C LEU A 24 -8.85 6.78 -9.86
N GLY A 25 -7.94 6.27 -10.70
CA GLY A 25 -8.05 6.39 -12.16
C GLY A 25 -9.22 5.58 -12.74
N PHE A 26 -9.63 4.50 -12.06
CA PHE A 26 -10.59 3.53 -12.59
C PHE A 26 -11.91 3.47 -11.81
N PHE A 27 -11.90 3.69 -10.49
CA PHE A 27 -13.04 3.48 -9.61
C PHE A 27 -13.47 4.75 -8.86
N ASN A 28 -14.77 4.88 -8.59
CA ASN A 28 -15.33 6.04 -7.91
C ASN A 28 -15.39 5.81 -6.38
N PRO A 29 -14.54 6.47 -5.57
CA PRO A 29 -14.51 6.27 -4.12
C PRO A 29 -15.70 6.89 -3.39
N GLU A 30 -16.56 7.65 -4.07
CA GLU A 30 -17.78 8.25 -3.50
C GLU A 30 -19.03 7.39 -3.75
N GLU A 31 -18.98 6.47 -4.71
CA GLU A 31 -20.09 5.58 -5.03
C GLU A 31 -19.86 4.17 -4.51
N ARG A 32 -20.94 3.52 -4.10
CA ARG A 32 -20.93 2.13 -3.63
C ARG A 32 -22.07 1.36 -4.26
N ALA A 33 -21.81 0.11 -4.59
CA ALA A 33 -22.81 -0.80 -5.12
C ALA A 33 -22.62 -2.21 -4.58
N GLU A 34 -23.70 -2.96 -4.58
CA GLU A 34 -23.70 -4.41 -4.40
C GLU A 34 -23.82 -5.11 -5.75
N LEU A 35 -23.11 -6.22 -5.91
CA LEU A 35 -23.26 -7.16 -7.02
C LEU A 35 -23.47 -8.57 -6.47
N GLU A 36 -24.27 -9.37 -7.15
CA GLU A 36 -24.45 -10.79 -6.85
C GLU A 36 -24.32 -11.60 -8.14
N GLY A 37 -23.54 -12.68 -8.09
CA GLY A 37 -23.29 -13.49 -9.28
C GLY A 37 -22.36 -14.66 -9.03
N VAL A 38 -21.99 -15.34 -10.10
CA VAL A 38 -21.17 -16.56 -10.05
C VAL A 38 -19.74 -16.21 -10.42
N LEU A 39 -18.80 -16.52 -9.53
CA LEU A 39 -17.37 -16.39 -9.79
C LEU A 39 -16.96 -17.30 -10.97
N THR A 40 -16.41 -16.74 -12.05
CA THR A 40 -16.03 -17.51 -13.25
C THR A 40 -14.53 -17.77 -13.34
N ASN A 41 -13.70 -16.82 -12.90
CA ASN A 41 -12.25 -16.98 -12.85
C ASN A 41 -11.64 -16.14 -11.72
N ILE A 42 -10.47 -16.53 -11.22
CA ILE A 42 -9.69 -15.75 -10.25
C ILE A 42 -8.19 -15.91 -10.49
N THR A 43 -7.49 -14.79 -10.44
CA THR A 43 -6.03 -14.70 -10.45
C THR A 43 -5.54 -14.17 -9.10
N TRP A 44 -4.76 -15.00 -8.40
CA TRP A 44 -4.15 -14.68 -7.13
C TRP A 44 -2.72 -14.21 -7.33
N ARG A 45 -2.56 -12.98 -7.81
CA ARG A 45 -1.25 -12.36 -8.05
C ARG A 45 -1.21 -10.93 -7.55
N ASN A 46 0.00 -10.41 -7.38
CA ASN A 46 0.21 -8.99 -7.12
C ASN A 46 0.21 -8.21 -8.46
N PRO A 47 -0.04 -6.88 -8.47
CA PRO A 47 -0.22 -6.00 -7.30
C PRO A 47 -1.63 -6.04 -6.71
N HIS A 48 -2.61 -6.58 -7.42
CA HIS A 48 -4.00 -6.71 -6.97
C HIS A 48 -4.54 -8.06 -7.41
N ILE A 49 -5.23 -8.77 -6.52
CA ILE A 49 -5.96 -9.95 -6.96
C ILE A 49 -7.09 -9.52 -7.89
N ARG A 50 -7.38 -10.36 -8.87
CA ARG A 50 -8.42 -10.09 -9.87
C ARG A 50 -9.31 -11.28 -10.04
N PHE A 51 -10.58 -11.04 -10.29
CA PHE A 51 -11.50 -12.11 -10.60
C PHE A 51 -12.65 -11.62 -11.47
N THR A 52 -13.28 -12.53 -12.19
CA THR A 52 -14.43 -12.26 -13.04
C THR A 52 -15.66 -12.97 -12.50
N MET A 53 -16.83 -12.34 -12.64
CA MET A 53 -18.09 -12.95 -12.24
C MET A 53 -19.19 -12.70 -13.28
N ASP A 54 -20.07 -13.67 -13.44
CA ASP A 54 -21.29 -13.53 -14.23
C ASP A 54 -22.41 -12.98 -13.35
N VAL A 55 -22.94 -11.80 -13.69
CA VAL A 55 -24.07 -11.15 -13.01
C VAL A 55 -25.30 -11.25 -13.89
N THR A 56 -26.35 -11.91 -13.39
CA THR A 56 -27.63 -12.04 -14.11
C THR A 56 -28.61 -10.97 -13.66
N ALA A 57 -29.04 -10.12 -14.60
CA ALA A 57 -30.04 -9.09 -14.37
C ALA A 57 -31.47 -9.67 -14.28
N ALA A 58 -32.41 -8.87 -13.79
CA ALA A 58 -33.81 -9.27 -13.62
C ALA A 58 -34.52 -9.66 -14.93
N ASP A 59 -34.03 -9.18 -16.07
CA ASP A 59 -34.54 -9.52 -17.40
C ASP A 59 -33.95 -10.84 -17.95
N GLY A 60 -33.09 -11.51 -17.19
CA GLY A 60 -32.43 -12.75 -17.54
C GLY A 60 -31.17 -12.59 -18.39
N THR A 61 -30.77 -11.36 -18.73
CA THR A 61 -29.47 -11.11 -19.36
C THR A 61 -28.35 -11.34 -18.36
N THR A 62 -27.20 -11.82 -18.84
CA THR A 62 -26.01 -12.04 -18.02
C THR A 62 -24.87 -11.22 -18.60
N GLU A 63 -24.18 -10.50 -17.72
CA GLU A 63 -23.03 -9.66 -18.04
C GLU A 63 -21.83 -10.12 -17.21
N GLU A 64 -20.65 -10.15 -17.84
CA GLU A 64 -19.39 -10.41 -17.14
C GLU A 64 -18.91 -9.14 -16.46
N TRP A 65 -18.57 -9.26 -15.17
CA TRP A 65 -18.00 -8.19 -14.37
C TRP A 65 -16.56 -8.50 -13.99
N LYS A 66 -15.65 -7.52 -14.16
CA LYS A 66 -14.25 -7.62 -13.76
C LYS A 66 -14.04 -6.96 -12.41
N ILE A 67 -13.50 -7.70 -11.46
CA ILE A 67 -13.36 -7.26 -10.08
C ILE A 67 -11.87 -7.22 -9.70
N GLU A 68 -11.45 -6.14 -9.07
CA GLU A 68 -10.13 -6.01 -8.45
C GLU A 68 -10.28 -5.84 -6.94
N ALA A 69 -9.30 -6.34 -6.17
CA ALA A 69 -9.22 -6.14 -4.72
C ALA A 69 -7.76 -5.90 -4.28
N SER A 70 -7.49 -5.83 -2.97
CA SER A 70 -6.13 -5.58 -2.48
C SER A 70 -5.10 -6.62 -2.94
N ALA A 71 -3.83 -6.22 -2.85
CA ALA A 71 -2.66 -7.07 -3.10
C ALA A 71 -2.77 -8.42 -2.39
N LEU A 72 -2.33 -9.48 -3.07
CA LEU A 72 -2.28 -10.81 -2.48
C LEU A 72 -1.47 -10.79 -1.17
N SER A 73 -0.34 -10.07 -1.17
CA SER A 73 0.50 -9.85 0.01
C SER A 73 -0.25 -9.20 1.17
N VAL A 74 -1.13 -8.23 0.89
CA VAL A 74 -1.99 -7.59 1.91
C VAL A 74 -3.04 -8.58 2.45
N LEU A 75 -3.60 -9.44 1.60
CA LEU A 75 -4.56 -10.45 2.02
C LEU A 75 -3.88 -11.53 2.88
N LYS A 76 -2.70 -12.02 2.47
CA LYS A 76 -1.88 -12.97 3.25
C LYS A 76 -1.50 -12.42 4.61
N GLN A 77 -1.14 -11.13 4.71
CA GLN A 77 -0.89 -10.47 5.99
C GLN A 77 -2.12 -10.52 6.93
N ARG A 78 -3.34 -10.60 6.39
CA ARG A 78 -4.58 -10.73 7.18
C ARG A 78 -4.96 -12.18 7.44
N GLY A 79 -4.11 -13.13 7.08
CA GLY A 79 -4.37 -14.57 7.19
C GLY A 79 -5.41 -15.06 6.20
N LEU A 80 -5.63 -14.33 5.10
CA LEU A 80 -6.50 -14.74 4.01
C LEU A 80 -5.66 -15.50 2.99
N ASP A 81 -5.96 -16.79 2.81
CA ASP A 81 -5.32 -17.61 1.78
C ASP A 81 -6.19 -17.74 0.51
N GLN A 82 -5.65 -18.36 -0.53
CA GLN A 82 -6.31 -18.45 -1.84
C GLN A 82 -7.52 -19.40 -1.88
N ARG A 83 -7.87 -20.06 -0.77
CA ARG A 83 -8.87 -21.15 -0.75
C ARG A 83 -10.28 -20.69 -0.39
N PHE A 84 -10.45 -19.46 0.10
CA PHE A 84 -11.76 -18.99 0.57
C PHE A 84 -12.77 -18.74 -0.57
N MET A 85 -12.30 -18.62 -1.81
CA MET A 85 -13.17 -18.48 -3.00
C MET A 85 -12.60 -19.27 -4.18
N LYS A 86 -13.48 -19.83 -5.01
CA LYS A 86 -13.11 -20.58 -6.23
C LYS A 86 -14.18 -20.45 -7.31
N PRO A 87 -13.82 -20.62 -8.59
CA PRO A 87 -14.80 -20.60 -9.69
C PRO A 87 -15.99 -21.53 -9.41
N GLY A 88 -17.19 -21.01 -9.67
CA GLY A 88 -18.49 -21.64 -9.38
C GLY A 88 -19.14 -21.19 -8.08
N ASP A 89 -18.44 -20.47 -7.19
CA ASP A 89 -19.06 -19.90 -5.99
C ASP A 89 -20.05 -18.78 -6.34
N GLN A 90 -21.24 -18.81 -5.74
CA GLN A 90 -22.21 -17.72 -5.77
C GLN A 90 -21.84 -16.70 -4.69
N ILE A 91 -21.38 -15.52 -5.08
CA ILE A 91 -20.87 -14.50 -4.15
C ILE A 91 -21.66 -13.21 -4.26
N LYS A 92 -21.68 -12.44 -3.17
CA LYS A 92 -22.05 -11.02 -3.19
C LYS A 92 -20.83 -10.16 -2.96
N ILE A 93 -20.75 -9.03 -3.63
CA ILE A 93 -19.64 -8.08 -3.52
C ILE A 93 -20.21 -6.74 -3.15
N TYR A 94 -19.52 -6.05 -2.25
CA TYR A 94 -19.75 -4.64 -1.96
C TYR A 94 -18.47 -3.86 -2.23
N GLY A 95 -18.58 -2.77 -2.99
CA GLY A 95 -17.39 -2.08 -3.48
C GLY A 95 -17.66 -0.78 -4.23
N HIS A 96 -16.61 -0.29 -4.89
CA HIS A 96 -16.63 0.93 -5.69
C HIS A 96 -16.80 0.60 -7.17
N PRO A 97 -17.86 1.06 -7.84
CA PRO A 97 -18.03 0.83 -9.27
C PRO A 97 -17.02 1.66 -10.09
N SER A 98 -16.87 1.28 -11.36
CA SER A 98 -16.09 2.01 -12.36
C SER A 98 -16.51 3.47 -12.49
N ARG A 99 -15.54 4.37 -12.65
CA ARG A 99 -15.78 5.78 -13.02
C ARG A 99 -16.32 5.92 -14.44
N HIS A 100 -16.01 4.96 -15.29
CA HIS A 100 -16.28 5.02 -16.73
C HIS A 100 -17.56 4.28 -17.13
N GLY A 101 -18.27 3.69 -16.15
CA GLY A 101 -19.52 2.96 -16.37
C GLY A 101 -19.35 1.55 -16.95
N GLU A 102 -18.10 1.11 -17.14
CA GLU A 102 -17.78 -0.27 -17.51
C GLU A 102 -18.17 -1.24 -16.38
N PRO A 103 -18.45 -2.53 -16.67
CA PRO A 103 -18.75 -3.56 -15.67
C PRO A 103 -17.49 -3.98 -14.90
N GLU A 104 -16.89 -3.02 -14.20
CA GLU A 104 -15.73 -3.19 -13.34
C GLU A 104 -16.02 -2.67 -11.93
N MET A 105 -15.46 -3.32 -10.92
CA MET A 105 -15.58 -2.89 -9.53
C MET A 105 -14.31 -3.15 -8.72
N TRP A 106 -13.98 -2.20 -7.84
CA TRP A 106 -13.06 -2.44 -6.75
C TRP A 106 -13.83 -3.02 -5.56
N ALA A 107 -13.62 -4.30 -5.29
CA ALA A 107 -14.25 -4.99 -4.17
C ALA A 107 -13.65 -4.53 -2.84
N ARG A 108 -14.53 -4.23 -1.88
CA ARG A 108 -14.15 -4.00 -0.48
C ARG A 108 -14.48 -5.20 0.39
N ASN A 109 -15.62 -5.84 0.11
CA ASN A 109 -16.16 -6.95 0.87
C ASN A 109 -16.70 -8.01 -0.09
N VAL A 110 -16.53 -9.28 0.26
CA VAL A 110 -17.12 -10.43 -0.44
C VAL A 110 -17.90 -11.26 0.57
N LEU A 111 -19.18 -11.55 0.30
CA LEU A 111 -19.98 -12.52 1.03
C LEU A 111 -19.96 -13.85 0.28
N LEU A 112 -19.49 -14.90 0.94
CA LEU A 112 -19.36 -16.25 0.42
C LEU A 112 -20.69 -17.02 0.55
N PRO A 113 -20.88 -18.13 -0.22
CA PRO A 113 -22.11 -18.92 -0.17
C PRO A 113 -22.46 -19.49 1.20
N ASN A 114 -21.45 -19.70 2.06
CA ASN A 114 -21.63 -20.19 3.42
C ASN A 114 -22.04 -19.10 4.42
N GLY A 115 -22.25 -17.86 3.96
CA GLY A 115 -22.54 -16.70 4.79
C GLY A 115 -21.29 -16.00 5.35
N THR A 116 -20.08 -16.44 5.02
CA THR A 116 -18.88 -15.77 5.54
C THR A 116 -18.55 -14.50 4.74
N GLU A 117 -18.38 -13.38 5.42
CA GLU A 117 -17.89 -12.12 4.88
C GLU A 117 -16.35 -12.05 4.96
N VAL A 118 -15.73 -11.66 3.85
CA VAL A 118 -14.28 -11.48 3.71
C VAL A 118 -13.97 -10.02 3.34
N LEU A 119 -13.07 -9.39 4.10
CA LEU A 119 -12.62 -8.01 3.89
C LEU A 119 -11.42 -7.95 2.95
N VAL A 120 -11.71 -7.76 1.65
CA VAL A 120 -10.72 -7.87 0.57
C VAL A 120 -10.05 -6.54 0.18
N ALA A 121 -10.34 -5.43 0.88
CA ALA A 121 -9.61 -4.17 0.69
C ALA A 121 -9.02 -3.59 1.99
N THR A 122 -7.95 -2.80 1.85
CA THR A 122 -7.40 -1.98 2.94
C THR A 122 -8.50 -1.10 3.55
N ARG A 123 -8.63 -1.10 4.88
CA ARG A 123 -9.66 -0.33 5.62
C ARG A 123 -11.10 -0.64 5.22
N SER A 124 -11.39 -1.81 4.66
CA SER A 124 -12.77 -2.30 4.64
C SER A 124 -13.25 -2.52 6.07
N GLU A 125 -14.51 -2.17 6.29
CA GLU A 125 -15.24 -2.47 7.53
C GLU A 125 -16.29 -3.52 7.21
N ALA A 126 -16.77 -4.20 8.24
CA ALA A 126 -17.89 -5.13 8.13
C ALA A 126 -19.10 -4.47 7.44
N TYR A 127 -19.70 -5.15 6.47
CA TYR A 127 -20.85 -4.67 5.71
C TYR A 127 -22.01 -5.66 5.81
N PHE A 128 -21.82 -6.90 5.36
CA PHE A 128 -22.87 -7.93 5.34
C PHE A 128 -23.13 -8.52 6.74
N THR A 129 -22.09 -8.63 7.58
CA THR A 129 -22.21 -9.14 8.95
C THR A 129 -22.93 -8.16 9.89
N VAL A 130 -22.91 -6.85 9.59
CA VAL A 130 -23.62 -5.83 10.39
C VAL A 130 -25.14 -6.06 10.35
N SER A 131 -25.67 -6.62 9.25
CA SER A 131 -27.09 -6.96 9.10
C SER A 131 -27.48 -8.36 9.60
N THR A 132 -26.54 -9.09 10.25
CA THR A 132 -26.67 -10.48 10.74
C THR A 132 -26.67 -11.58 9.69
N ASP A 133 -26.52 -11.26 8.41
CA ASP A 133 -26.59 -12.25 7.31
C ASP A 133 -25.23 -12.96 7.05
N GLY A 134 -24.24 -12.79 7.94
CA GLY A 134 -22.96 -13.47 7.80
C GLY A 134 -22.05 -13.50 9.03
N GLU A 135 -20.95 -14.23 8.91
CA GLU A 135 -19.85 -14.36 9.89
C GLU A 135 -18.52 -13.86 9.29
N LEU A 136 -17.53 -13.42 10.08
CA LEU A 136 -16.21 -13.06 9.55
C LEU A 136 -15.33 -14.30 9.39
N LEU A 137 -14.53 -14.35 8.31
CA LEU A 137 -13.56 -15.43 8.11
C LEU A 137 -12.44 -15.37 9.17
N ASP A 138 -12.17 -16.49 9.82
CA ASP A 138 -11.03 -16.64 10.72
C ASP A 138 -9.71 -16.54 9.94
N SER A 139 -8.78 -15.72 10.44
CA SER A 139 -7.43 -15.62 9.88
C SER A 139 -6.66 -16.93 10.05
N VAL A 140 -6.01 -17.38 8.98
CA VAL A 140 -5.15 -18.56 8.98
C VAL A 140 -3.70 -18.11 8.99
N PHE A 141 -2.97 -18.45 10.06
CA PHE A 141 -1.54 -18.22 10.19
C PHE A 141 -0.83 -19.53 10.53
N ASP A 142 0.45 -19.62 10.15
CA ASP A 142 1.29 -20.78 10.45
C ASP A 142 2.01 -20.56 11.79
N ASP A 143 1.65 -21.36 12.79
CA ASP A 143 2.24 -21.31 14.13
C ASP A 143 3.75 -21.58 14.10
N GLN A 144 4.23 -22.42 13.17
CA GLN A 144 5.65 -22.75 13.06
C GLN A 144 6.47 -21.56 12.57
N ILE A 145 5.93 -20.76 11.64
CA ILE A 145 6.55 -19.50 11.22
C ILE A 145 6.69 -18.56 12.42
N ALA A 146 5.60 -18.42 13.19
CA ALA A 146 5.60 -17.57 14.38
C ALA A 146 6.59 -18.03 15.46
N GLU A 147 6.70 -19.34 15.70
CA GLU A 147 7.68 -19.90 16.63
C GLU A 147 9.12 -19.63 16.17
N ASN A 148 9.42 -19.86 14.89
CA ASN A 148 10.76 -19.64 14.34
C ASN A 148 11.15 -18.16 14.41
N ALA A 149 10.27 -17.25 14.00
CA ALA A 149 10.51 -15.82 14.05
C ALA A 149 10.79 -15.32 15.48
N ARG A 150 10.07 -15.83 16.48
CA ARG A 150 10.35 -15.50 17.90
C ARG A 150 11.69 -16.03 18.36
N ALA A 151 12.10 -17.21 17.90
CA ALA A 151 13.37 -17.81 18.28
C ALA A 151 14.60 -17.10 17.67
N SER A 152 14.44 -16.48 16.49
CA SER A 152 15.54 -15.82 15.76
C SER A 152 15.54 -14.29 15.89
N ALA A 153 14.57 -13.70 16.60
CA ALA A 153 14.44 -12.25 16.74
C ALA A 153 15.68 -11.61 17.38
N ASP A 154 16.30 -10.65 16.68
CA ASP A 154 17.44 -9.85 17.16
C ASP A 154 17.25 -8.37 16.78
N GLY A 155 16.88 -7.52 17.73
CA GLY A 155 16.73 -6.08 17.50
C GLY A 155 15.84 -5.75 16.30
N ILE A 156 16.29 -4.89 15.39
CA ILE A 156 15.53 -4.57 14.17
C ILE A 156 15.58 -5.68 13.09
N PHE A 157 16.42 -6.71 13.24
CA PHE A 157 16.71 -7.71 12.21
C PHE A 157 15.65 -8.81 12.17
N ARG A 158 14.50 -8.49 11.59
CA ARG A 158 13.31 -9.34 11.48
C ARG A 158 12.36 -8.79 10.42
N VAL A 159 11.25 -9.50 10.20
CA VAL A 159 10.14 -9.05 9.37
C VAL A 159 9.30 -8.00 10.10
N TRP A 160 9.00 -6.91 9.41
CA TRP A 160 8.19 -5.79 9.87
C TRP A 160 6.94 -5.66 9.00
N SER A 161 5.79 -5.52 9.64
CA SER A 161 4.47 -5.47 8.99
C SER A 161 3.80 -4.11 9.17
N THR A 162 2.92 -3.78 8.23
CA THR A 162 2.15 -2.52 8.24
C THR A 162 0.80 -2.70 8.94
N VAL A 163 0.39 -1.73 9.75
CA VAL A 163 -0.97 -1.66 10.32
C VAL A 163 -1.89 -0.86 9.38
N LEU A 164 -2.57 -1.57 8.47
CA LEU A 164 -3.34 -0.96 7.37
C LEU A 164 -4.51 -0.06 7.83
N ASN A 165 -5.02 -0.30 9.03
CA ASN A 165 -6.16 0.41 9.59
C ASN A 165 -5.76 1.55 10.55
N ASP A 166 -4.47 1.78 10.76
CA ASP A 166 -3.96 2.87 11.60
C ASP A 166 -3.34 3.97 10.72
N ARG A 167 -3.80 5.22 10.89
CA ARG A 167 -3.34 6.36 10.09
C ARG A 167 -1.90 6.76 10.43
N ASP A 168 -1.39 6.39 11.59
CA ASP A 168 -0.01 6.66 11.98
C ASP A 168 0.95 5.57 11.45
N SER A 169 0.43 4.41 11.01
CA SER A 169 1.21 3.39 10.33
C SER A 169 1.11 3.48 8.81
N PHE A 170 -0.09 3.69 8.25
CA PHE A 170 -0.31 3.70 6.80
C PHE A 170 -1.63 4.42 6.41
N PRO A 171 -1.69 5.16 5.28
CA PRO A 171 -0.59 5.51 4.38
C PRO A 171 0.27 6.62 4.99
N MET A 172 1.58 6.60 4.70
CA MET A 172 2.50 7.61 5.19
C MET A 172 2.33 8.94 4.44
N PHE A 173 2.17 8.88 3.11
CA PHE A 173 1.95 10.06 2.28
C PHE A 173 0.61 10.74 2.60
N LYS A 174 0.68 11.97 3.10
CA LYS A 174 -0.50 12.76 3.48
C LYS A 174 -0.93 13.78 2.41
N GLY A 175 -0.08 14.06 1.43
CA GLY A 175 -0.26 15.21 0.54
C GLY A 175 0.13 16.52 1.24
N ASP A 176 -0.30 17.65 0.68
CA ASP A 176 -0.03 18.99 1.21
C ASP A 176 1.46 19.32 1.45
N TYR A 177 2.32 18.77 0.59
CA TYR A 177 3.75 19.04 0.64
C TYR A 177 4.06 20.48 0.24
N PRO A 178 5.17 21.05 0.74
CA PRO A 178 5.59 22.40 0.39
C PRO A 178 6.17 22.44 -1.04
N LEU A 179 5.34 22.26 -2.06
CA LEU A 179 5.79 22.17 -3.46
C LEU A 179 6.24 23.53 -4.01
N THR A 180 7.27 23.52 -4.85
CA THR A 180 7.57 24.65 -5.73
C THR A 180 6.41 24.87 -6.72
N ALA A 181 6.34 26.06 -7.31
CA ALA A 181 5.29 26.35 -8.30
C ALA A 181 5.35 25.43 -9.51
N GLU A 182 6.55 25.00 -9.91
CA GLU A 182 6.76 24.07 -11.02
C GLU A 182 6.32 22.65 -10.66
N ALA A 183 6.74 22.12 -9.51
CA ALA A 183 6.32 20.81 -9.04
C ALA A 183 4.79 20.72 -8.83
N ALA A 184 4.17 21.80 -8.32
CA ALA A 184 2.72 21.88 -8.18
C ALA A 184 2.00 21.82 -9.54
N GLN A 185 2.57 22.43 -10.59
CA GLN A 185 2.03 22.36 -11.95
C GLN A 185 2.17 20.95 -12.54
N ILE A 186 3.33 20.30 -12.40
CA ILE A 186 3.55 18.91 -12.83
C ILE A 186 2.52 17.98 -12.19
N LYS A 187 2.32 18.11 -10.86
CA LYS A 187 1.31 17.33 -10.13
C LYS A 187 -0.11 17.61 -10.59
N ALA A 188 -0.44 18.86 -10.93
CA ALA A 188 -1.77 19.22 -11.43
C ALA A 188 -2.07 18.63 -12.81
N ASP A 189 -1.03 18.46 -13.64
CA ASP A 189 -1.13 17.88 -14.99
C ASP A 189 -1.00 16.34 -14.98
N TRP A 190 -0.69 15.73 -13.83
CA TRP A 190 -0.53 14.29 -13.69
C TRP A 190 -1.85 13.54 -13.93
N ASN A 191 -1.76 12.47 -14.71
CA ASN A 191 -2.88 11.60 -15.00
C ASN A 191 -2.73 10.27 -14.23
N PRO A 192 -3.61 9.99 -13.25
CA PRO A 192 -3.54 8.76 -12.46
C PRO A 192 -3.69 7.48 -13.28
N SER A 193 -4.36 7.53 -14.44
CA SER A 193 -4.55 6.36 -15.30
C SER A 193 -3.30 5.99 -16.12
N SER A 194 -2.28 6.84 -16.15
CA SER A 194 -1.00 6.59 -16.83
C SER A 194 0.19 6.45 -15.88
N ASP A 195 -0.09 6.31 -14.58
CA ASP A 195 0.92 6.12 -13.55
C ASP A 195 1.72 4.83 -13.81
N GLN A 196 3.05 4.92 -13.84
CA GLN A 196 3.92 3.77 -14.05
C GLN A 196 3.89 2.81 -12.86
N LEU A 197 3.60 3.31 -11.66
CA LEU A 197 3.44 2.51 -10.44
C LEU A 197 2.24 1.55 -10.50
N LEU A 198 1.35 1.70 -11.49
CA LEU A 198 0.28 0.74 -11.79
C LEU A 198 0.80 -0.56 -12.41
N SER A 199 2.01 -0.58 -12.97
CA SER A 199 2.57 -1.77 -13.64
C SER A 199 3.49 -2.56 -12.72
N CYS A 200 3.94 -3.73 -13.17
CA CYS A 200 5.05 -4.46 -12.55
C CYS A 200 6.39 -3.81 -12.88
N TRP A 201 6.49 -2.51 -12.60
CA TRP A 201 7.67 -1.70 -12.81
C TRP A 201 8.42 -1.54 -11.49
N GLU A 202 9.74 -1.41 -11.58
CA GLU A 202 10.61 -1.23 -10.41
C GLU A 202 10.19 0.02 -9.62
N LYS A 203 9.87 -0.16 -8.34
CA LYS A 203 9.65 0.96 -7.42
C LYS A 203 10.97 1.37 -6.80
N GLY A 204 11.18 2.68 -6.68
CA GLY A 204 12.37 3.23 -6.07
C GLY A 204 12.12 3.82 -4.68
N MET A 205 13.14 4.50 -4.19
CA MET A 205 13.01 5.34 -3.01
C MET A 205 12.31 6.66 -3.37
N PRO A 206 11.43 7.17 -2.49
CA PRO A 206 11.11 6.66 -1.15
C PRO A 206 9.94 5.68 -1.06
N ILE A 207 9.30 5.36 -2.19
CA ILE A 207 8.04 4.61 -2.24
C ILE A 207 8.12 3.26 -1.53
N LEU A 208 9.20 2.49 -1.72
CA LEU A 208 9.36 1.15 -1.13
C LEU A 208 9.25 1.11 0.40
N MET A 209 9.69 2.17 1.10
CA MET A 209 9.58 2.24 2.56
C MET A 209 8.17 2.63 3.05
N ILE A 210 7.28 2.98 2.11
CA ILE A 210 6.00 3.63 2.38
C ILE A 210 4.81 2.74 1.99
N THR A 211 5.05 1.71 1.19
CA THR A 211 4.02 0.75 0.80
C THR A 211 3.54 -0.10 2.01
N PRO A 212 2.39 -0.79 1.91
CA PRO A 212 1.83 -1.63 2.96
C PRO A 212 2.42 -3.04 2.96
N ILE A 213 3.36 -3.33 2.06
CA ILE A 213 3.94 -4.65 1.88
C ILE A 213 5.01 -4.88 2.97
N PRO A 214 5.16 -6.10 3.51
CA PRO A 214 6.15 -6.36 4.54
C PRO A 214 7.57 -6.18 4.01
N LEU A 215 8.48 -5.83 4.91
CA LEU A 215 9.91 -5.80 4.67
C LEU A 215 10.63 -6.61 5.74
N GLU A 216 11.79 -7.16 5.40
CA GLU A 216 12.69 -7.83 6.33
C GLU A 216 14.00 -7.08 6.37
N ILE A 217 14.50 -6.82 7.58
CA ILE A 217 15.83 -6.26 7.78
C ILE A 217 16.77 -7.39 8.13
N THR A 218 17.83 -7.56 7.36
CA THR A 218 18.81 -8.64 7.52
C THR A 218 20.24 -8.10 7.60
N ARG A 219 21.15 -8.92 8.11
CA ARG A 219 22.59 -8.63 8.10
C ARG A 219 23.25 -9.33 6.93
N ARG A 220 24.10 -8.63 6.18
CA ARG A 220 24.94 -9.19 5.11
C ARG A 220 26.38 -8.77 5.32
N GLY A 221 27.14 -9.62 6.03
CA GLY A 221 28.49 -9.25 6.47
C GLY A 221 28.41 -8.09 7.46
N ASP A 222 29.11 -6.99 7.17
CA ASP A 222 29.08 -5.78 7.98
C ASP A 222 27.94 -4.82 7.58
N ASP A 223 27.28 -5.07 6.45
CA ASP A 223 26.21 -4.24 5.90
C ASP A 223 24.82 -4.74 6.31
N ILE A 224 23.82 -3.88 6.12
CA ILE A 224 22.41 -4.18 6.38
C ILE A 224 21.68 -4.27 5.04
N VAL A 225 20.75 -5.21 4.90
CA VAL A 225 19.91 -5.33 3.70
C VAL A 225 18.46 -5.29 4.11
N ILE A 226 17.69 -4.41 3.48
CA ILE A 226 16.23 -4.38 3.57
C ILE A 226 15.69 -5.16 2.37
N VAL A 227 15.05 -6.29 2.63
CA VAL A 227 14.38 -7.12 1.64
C VAL A 227 12.91 -6.74 1.64
N PHE A 228 12.39 -6.30 0.50
CA PHE A 228 10.98 -6.01 0.31
C PHE A 228 10.31 -7.22 -0.33
N GLU A 229 9.16 -7.64 0.18
CA GLU A 229 8.30 -8.58 -0.56
C GLU A 229 7.75 -7.93 -1.84
N GLU A 230 7.74 -6.60 -1.91
CA GLU A 230 7.35 -5.88 -3.12
C GLU A 230 8.47 -5.87 -4.16
N ASP A 231 8.11 -6.27 -5.39
CA ASP A 231 9.01 -6.35 -6.54
C ASP A 231 10.26 -7.21 -6.30
N ASP A 232 10.23 -8.10 -5.29
CA ASP A 232 11.35 -8.92 -4.83
C ASP A 232 12.65 -8.10 -4.64
N THR A 233 12.49 -6.86 -4.18
CA THR A 233 13.57 -5.86 -4.18
C THR A 233 14.47 -6.00 -2.94
N GLU A 234 15.78 -5.90 -3.13
CA GLU A 234 16.75 -5.79 -2.05
C GLU A 234 17.43 -4.41 -2.08
N ARG A 235 17.40 -3.71 -0.96
CA ARG A 235 18.13 -2.46 -0.75
C ARG A 235 19.27 -2.68 0.23
N GLU A 236 20.49 -2.45 -0.23
CA GLU A 236 21.69 -2.52 0.58
C GLU A 236 21.98 -1.18 1.27
N ILE A 237 22.30 -1.25 2.55
CA ILE A 237 22.69 -0.13 3.40
C ILE A 237 24.16 -0.34 3.78
N HIS A 238 25.03 0.46 3.19
CA HIS A 238 26.46 0.38 3.41
C HIS A 238 26.82 1.00 4.77
N MET A 239 27.37 0.19 5.66
CA MET A 239 27.67 0.60 7.04
C MET A 239 29.10 1.13 7.20
N ASN A 240 30.00 0.83 6.25
CA ASN A 240 31.41 1.19 6.30
C ASN A 240 31.95 1.83 5.02
N ASP A 241 31.12 2.01 3.97
CA ASP A 241 31.56 2.56 2.68
C ASP A 241 30.95 3.94 2.40
N ASP A 242 31.83 4.93 2.29
CA ASP A 242 31.50 6.32 1.99
C ASP A 242 31.65 6.67 0.50
N SER A 243 31.80 5.67 -0.38
CA SER A 243 32.13 5.86 -1.80
C SER A 243 30.92 5.56 -2.69
N PRO A 244 29.95 6.49 -2.86
CA PRO A 244 28.84 6.27 -3.76
C PRO A 244 29.33 6.03 -5.20
N PRO A 245 28.69 5.13 -5.97
CA PRO A 245 28.99 4.96 -7.38
C PRO A 245 28.67 6.24 -8.17
N GLU A 246 29.28 6.39 -9.35
CA GLU A 246 28.96 7.51 -10.26
C GLU A 246 27.55 7.40 -10.83
N GLU A 247 27.06 6.18 -11.05
CA GLU A 247 25.73 5.93 -11.62
C GLU A 247 24.63 6.01 -10.54
N SER A 248 23.49 6.58 -10.91
CA SER A 248 22.28 6.62 -10.09
C SER A 248 21.42 5.38 -10.29
N SER A 249 20.58 5.08 -9.30
CA SER A 249 19.63 3.95 -9.34
C SER A 249 18.28 4.33 -8.72
N PHE A 250 17.26 3.49 -8.93
CA PHE A 250 15.93 3.73 -8.36
C PHE A 250 15.97 3.71 -6.83
N LEU A 251 16.87 2.91 -6.25
CA LEU A 251 17.08 2.80 -4.80
C LEU A 251 18.06 3.83 -4.24
N GLY A 252 18.86 4.46 -5.11
CA GLY A 252 19.98 5.30 -4.73
C GLY A 252 21.13 4.52 -4.06
N TYR A 253 22.02 5.27 -3.41
CA TYR A 253 23.11 4.76 -2.60
C TYR A 253 22.86 5.11 -1.13
N SER A 254 22.68 4.09 -0.30
CA SER A 254 22.30 4.24 1.11
C SER A 254 23.50 4.01 2.04
N ARG A 255 23.82 4.98 2.88
CA ARG A 255 24.85 4.88 3.93
C ARG A 255 24.21 4.84 5.31
N GLY A 256 24.57 3.84 6.10
CA GLY A 256 24.05 3.65 7.45
C GLY A 256 25.09 3.91 8.52
N HIS A 257 24.65 4.46 9.65
CA HIS A 257 25.43 4.44 10.89
C HIS A 257 24.49 4.33 12.10
N TRP A 258 25.03 3.89 13.23
CA TRP A 258 24.30 3.83 14.50
C TRP A 258 24.54 5.10 15.31
N ASP A 259 23.45 5.78 15.71
CA ASP A 259 23.43 6.84 16.72
C ASP A 259 22.69 6.30 17.95
N GLY A 260 23.47 5.80 18.92
CA GLY A 260 22.93 4.98 20.01
C GLY A 260 22.25 3.73 19.45
N ASP A 261 20.97 3.56 19.78
CA ASP A 261 20.14 2.43 19.33
C ASP A 261 19.32 2.74 18.06
N THR A 262 19.56 3.90 17.44
CA THR A 262 18.88 4.32 16.20
C THR A 262 19.79 4.09 15.00
N LEU A 263 19.30 3.36 14.00
CA LEU A 263 19.95 3.28 12.70
C LEU A 263 19.57 4.53 11.90
N VAL A 264 20.57 5.33 11.53
CA VAL A 264 20.41 6.50 10.67
C VAL A 264 20.91 6.12 9.29
N ILE A 265 20.09 6.35 8.26
CA ILE A 265 20.41 6.03 6.87
C ILE A 265 20.31 7.29 6.02
N GLU A 266 21.37 7.65 5.32
CA GLU A 266 21.39 8.73 4.34
C GLU A 266 21.39 8.15 2.92
N THR A 267 20.49 8.60 2.06
CA THR A 267 20.43 8.13 0.67
C THR A 267 20.59 9.26 -0.32
N THR A 268 21.47 9.06 -1.30
CA THR A 268 21.70 9.96 -2.44
C THR A 268 21.62 9.19 -3.75
N ASN A 269 21.82 9.85 -4.90
CA ASN A 269 21.88 9.23 -6.23
C ASN A 269 20.60 8.45 -6.61
N ILE A 270 19.45 8.89 -6.09
CA ILE A 270 18.15 8.32 -6.43
C ILE A 270 17.75 8.86 -7.81
N ASN A 271 17.31 8.00 -8.72
CA ASN A 271 16.77 8.43 -10.03
C ASN A 271 15.34 7.95 -10.29
N ALA A 272 14.67 7.41 -9.27
CA ALA A 272 13.24 7.14 -9.37
C ALA A 272 12.48 8.45 -9.61
N PRO A 273 11.50 8.51 -10.52
CA PRO A 273 10.87 9.78 -10.90
C PRO A 273 9.73 10.22 -9.97
N ASP A 274 9.12 9.27 -9.26
CA ASP A 274 7.91 9.51 -8.48
C ASP A 274 8.21 9.61 -6.98
N PHE A 275 7.82 10.73 -6.36
CA PHE A 275 7.91 10.89 -4.92
C PHE A 275 6.80 10.11 -4.20
N ASP A 276 5.58 10.17 -4.72
CA ASP A 276 4.40 9.51 -4.15
C ASP A 276 3.45 8.97 -5.23
N ASP A 277 2.39 8.31 -4.77
CA ASP A 277 1.35 7.69 -5.60
C ASP A 277 0.25 8.65 -6.08
N ARG A 278 0.53 9.96 -6.02
CA ARG A 278 -0.43 11.04 -6.31
C ARG A 278 0.15 12.07 -7.26
N GLY A 279 1.16 11.68 -8.03
CA GLY A 279 1.78 12.52 -9.05
C GLY A 279 2.70 13.60 -8.51
N THR A 280 3.15 13.50 -7.26
CA THR A 280 4.22 14.39 -6.77
C THR A 280 5.53 13.99 -7.46
N PRO A 281 6.16 14.88 -8.24
CA PRO A 281 7.45 14.56 -8.86
C PRO A 281 8.55 14.51 -7.79
N GLN A 282 9.68 13.88 -8.11
CA GLN A 282 10.97 14.14 -7.45
C GLN A 282 12.06 14.32 -8.50
N THR A 283 13.15 14.99 -8.12
CA THR A 283 14.35 15.12 -8.96
C THR A 283 15.42 14.10 -8.58
N ASP A 284 16.45 13.97 -9.41
CA ASP A 284 17.64 13.18 -9.12
C ASP A 284 18.56 13.83 -8.05
N ASN A 285 18.25 15.06 -7.63
CA ASN A 285 18.91 15.76 -6.55
C ASN A 285 18.31 15.47 -5.17
N ILE A 286 17.25 14.65 -5.10
CA ILE A 286 16.65 14.28 -3.81
C ILE A 286 17.65 13.55 -2.91
N GLN A 287 17.67 13.96 -1.66
CA GLN A 287 18.39 13.29 -0.59
C GLN A 287 17.43 12.94 0.54
N THR A 288 17.61 11.76 1.10
CA THR A 288 16.79 11.29 2.23
C THR A 288 17.65 11.04 3.46
N THR A 289 17.07 11.27 4.63
CA THR A 289 17.64 10.84 5.91
C THR A 289 16.60 10.08 6.69
N GLU A 290 16.77 8.77 6.79
CA GLU A 290 15.89 7.85 7.49
C GLU A 290 16.41 7.58 8.90
N ARG A 291 15.48 7.32 9.83
CA ARG A 291 15.78 6.90 11.20
C ARG A 291 14.91 5.72 11.57
N LEU A 292 15.53 4.62 11.97
CA LEU A 292 14.87 3.40 12.42
C LEU A 292 15.22 3.15 13.89
N SER A 293 14.20 3.05 14.74
CA SER A 293 14.39 2.76 16.18
C SER A 293 13.33 1.81 16.70
N LEU A 294 13.76 0.91 17.58
CA LEU A 294 12.90 -0.12 18.17
C LEU A 294 12.21 0.42 19.43
N SER A 295 10.94 0.07 19.65
CA SER A 295 10.27 0.34 20.93
C SER A 295 10.83 -0.51 22.06
N GLU A 296 10.62 -0.10 23.31
CA GLU A 296 11.10 -0.82 24.50
C GLU A 296 10.60 -2.27 24.60
N ASP A 297 9.41 -2.55 24.07
CA ASP A 297 8.82 -3.90 24.03
C ASP A 297 9.16 -4.70 22.75
N GLU A 298 9.97 -4.11 21.88
CA GLU A 298 10.38 -4.63 20.57
C GLU A 298 9.22 -4.99 19.63
N GLN A 299 8.02 -4.50 19.89
CA GLN A 299 6.83 -4.76 19.07
C GLN A 299 6.66 -3.74 17.95
N ARG A 300 7.36 -2.60 18.01
CA ARG A 300 7.24 -1.51 17.04
C ARG A 300 8.60 -1.06 16.54
N LEU A 301 8.69 -0.86 15.23
CA LEU A 301 9.79 -0.18 14.58
C LEU A 301 9.30 1.22 14.19
N ASN A 302 9.78 2.24 14.89
CA ASN A 302 9.53 3.63 14.54
C ASN A 302 10.40 4.00 13.35
N TYR A 303 9.81 4.67 12.36
CA TYR A 303 10.49 5.09 11.15
C TYR A 303 10.16 6.55 10.82
N SER A 304 11.19 7.37 10.66
CA SER A 304 11.08 8.69 10.06
C SER A 304 11.94 8.79 8.82
N ILE A 305 11.54 9.63 7.87
CA ILE A 305 12.31 9.96 6.68
C ILE A 305 12.18 11.46 6.40
N ALA A 306 13.32 12.14 6.43
CA ALA A 306 13.44 13.54 6.03
C ALA A 306 13.82 13.63 4.56
N PHE A 307 13.27 14.61 3.86
CA PHE A 307 13.47 14.84 2.44
C PHE A 307 14.10 16.20 2.19
N ASN A 308 15.08 16.23 1.29
CA ASN A 308 15.68 17.45 0.78
C ASN A 308 15.78 17.36 -0.74
N ASP A 309 14.88 18.05 -1.44
CA ASP A 309 14.89 18.25 -2.89
C ASP A 309 14.40 19.68 -3.15
N PRO A 310 15.30 20.67 -3.26
CA PRO A 310 14.94 22.08 -3.37
C PRO A 310 14.30 22.46 -4.72
N GLU A 311 14.34 21.57 -5.72
CA GLU A 311 13.69 21.79 -7.01
C GLU A 311 12.21 21.38 -6.94
N THR A 312 11.91 20.33 -6.18
CA THR A 312 10.54 19.87 -5.94
C THR A 312 9.87 20.60 -4.78
N PHE A 313 10.59 20.81 -3.68
CA PHE A 313 10.04 21.33 -2.41
C PHE A 313 10.68 22.66 -2.00
N THR A 314 9.88 23.59 -1.48
CA THR A 314 10.35 24.92 -1.02
C THR A 314 11.13 24.86 0.28
N GLU A 315 10.99 23.79 1.06
CA GLU A 315 11.75 23.53 2.28
C GLU A 315 11.82 22.01 2.58
N PRO A 316 12.86 21.54 3.29
CA PRO A 316 12.91 20.18 3.79
C PRO A 316 11.76 19.87 4.74
N PHE A 317 11.26 18.65 4.70
CA PHE A 317 10.22 18.17 5.61
C PHE A 317 10.46 16.70 5.98
N GLU A 318 9.77 16.24 7.02
CA GLU A 318 9.88 14.86 7.50
C GLU A 318 8.50 14.20 7.51
N LEU A 319 8.47 12.93 7.12
CA LEU A 319 7.33 12.04 7.30
C LEU A 319 7.67 10.96 8.33
N ASN A 320 6.64 10.50 9.04
CA ASN A 320 6.76 9.52 10.10
C ASN A 320 5.73 8.41 9.92
N ARG A 321 6.13 7.17 10.23
CA ARG A 321 5.24 6.02 10.42
C ARG A 321 5.86 5.03 11.40
N TYR A 322 5.11 3.99 11.74
CA TYR A 322 5.67 2.83 12.42
C TYR A 322 5.24 1.53 11.75
N PHE A 323 6.09 0.52 11.90
CA PHE A 323 5.77 -0.87 11.61
C PHE A 323 5.56 -1.64 12.91
N ILE A 324 4.93 -2.80 12.82
CA ILE A 324 4.78 -3.72 13.94
C ILE A 324 5.44 -5.06 13.64
N TRP A 325 5.91 -5.71 14.71
CA TRP A 325 6.35 -7.08 14.60
C TRP A 325 5.13 -8.02 14.66
N ARG A 326 4.99 -8.84 13.64
CA ARG A 326 4.01 -9.92 13.58
C ARG A 326 4.76 -11.20 13.26
N PRO A 327 5.11 -12.02 14.27
CA PRO A 327 5.98 -13.16 14.08
C PRO A 327 5.41 -14.19 13.10
N GLU A 328 4.09 -14.22 12.92
CA GLU A 328 3.39 -15.06 11.95
C GLU A 328 3.53 -14.62 10.48
N ILE A 329 4.12 -13.45 10.21
CA ILE A 329 4.34 -12.92 8.86
C ILE A 329 5.79 -13.21 8.43
N ALA A 330 5.93 -13.73 7.22
CA ALA A 330 7.20 -13.95 6.54
C ALA A 330 7.16 -13.29 5.15
N ILE A 331 8.34 -12.95 4.61
CA ILE A 331 8.48 -12.48 3.23
C ILE A 331 8.15 -13.63 2.27
N GLY A 332 7.22 -13.36 1.36
CA GLY A 332 6.90 -14.23 0.23
C GLY A 332 7.48 -13.74 -1.10
N GLU A 333 7.25 -14.52 -2.16
CA GLU A 333 7.50 -14.07 -3.54
C GLU A 333 6.43 -13.07 -3.98
N TRP A 334 6.84 -12.04 -4.73
CA TRP A 334 5.91 -11.02 -5.22
C TRP A 334 4.96 -11.55 -6.31
N ASP A 335 5.43 -12.36 -7.28
CA ASP A 335 4.65 -12.89 -8.42
C ASP A 335 3.72 -11.83 -9.06
N CYS A 336 4.31 -10.78 -9.63
CA CYS A 336 3.58 -9.66 -10.23
C CYS A 336 3.04 -9.98 -11.63
N GLU A 337 1.80 -9.60 -11.89
CA GLU A 337 1.16 -9.62 -13.20
C GLU A 337 0.82 -8.21 -13.69
N ASN A 338 1.29 -7.87 -14.90
CA ASN A 338 1.18 -6.51 -15.42
C ASN A 338 -0.28 -6.09 -15.58
N GLN A 339 -0.62 -4.90 -15.08
CA GLN A 339 -1.97 -4.37 -15.21
C GLN A 339 -2.35 -4.02 -16.66
N MET A 340 -1.38 -3.84 -17.55
CA MET A 340 -1.62 -3.58 -18.98
C MET A 340 -2.05 -4.82 -19.78
N ASP A 341 -2.02 -6.01 -19.18
CA ASP A 341 -2.60 -7.22 -19.76
C ASP A 341 -4.14 -7.28 -19.58
N ARG A 342 -4.79 -6.12 -19.41
CA ARG A 342 -6.25 -5.91 -19.32
C ARG A 342 -7.01 -6.28 -20.62
N ILE A 343 -6.34 -6.89 -21.61
CA ILE A 343 -6.85 -7.17 -22.97
C ILE A 343 -6.73 -8.65 -23.31
#